data_AF-A0A7G8HDN2-F1
#
_entry.id   AF-A0A7G8HDN2-F1
#
_cell.length_a   1.000
_cell.length_b   1.000
_cell.length_c   1.000
_cell.angle_alpha   90.00
_cell.angle_beta   90.00
_cell.angle_gamma   90.00
#
_symmetry.space_group_name_H-M   'P 1'
#
loop_
_entity.id
_entity.type
_entity.pdbx_description
1 polymer ?
#
loop_
_entity_poly.entity_id
_entity_poly.type
_entity_poly.pdbx_seq_one_letter_code
_entity_poly.pdbx_strand_id
1 'polypeptide(L)'
;MLSATPAGVVFFGLVVFHACPLSAPAVSRPEVDDLLEPGSVHTSPGGQYSFRVIGPCCRLFDREELPWPCCRLAWRSKEPSWRRIGRRFVPDLAARRCPSYAVELLQPGGRPTPTVLTLFSVRFSRDLQEWWYSRHPNSMDPDRVSPQQKTPTT
;
A
#
# COMPACT_ATOMS: atom_id res chain seq x y z
N MET A 1 65.45 -42.35 7.36
CA MET A 1 64.75 -43.53 6.82
C MET A 1 63.29 -43.16 6.63
N LEU A 2 62.77 -43.33 5.40
CA LEU A 2 61.35 -43.42 5.01
C LEU A 2 60.49 -42.14 5.21
N SER A 3 59.52 -41.76 4.39
CA SER A 3 59.03 -42.08 3.04
C SER A 3 57.62 -41.44 2.92
N ALA A 4 57.30 -40.83 1.77
CA ALA A 4 55.94 -40.64 1.18
C ALA A 4 54.92 -39.73 1.92
N THR A 5 54.01 -38.93 1.35
CA THR A 5 53.57 -38.51 -0.02
C THR A 5 52.59 -37.32 0.17
N PRO A 6 52.18 -36.58 -0.88
CA PRO A 6 51.52 -35.27 -0.77
C PRO A 6 49.99 -35.38 -0.59
N ALA A 7 49.39 -34.47 0.17
CA ALA A 7 47.94 -34.27 0.20
C ALA A 7 47.60 -32.93 -0.47
N GLY A 8 46.71 -33.02 -1.46
CA GLY A 8 46.51 -32.03 -2.51
C GLY A 8 46.07 -30.65 -2.07
N VAL A 9 46.56 -29.67 -2.83
CA VAL A 9 45.99 -28.32 -2.90
C VAL A 9 44.71 -28.43 -3.72
N VAL A 10 43.56 -28.40 -3.05
CA VAL A 10 42.29 -28.18 -3.73
C VAL A 10 42.13 -26.67 -3.91
N PHE A 11 42.47 -26.18 -5.10
CA PHE A 11 42.04 -24.85 -5.55
C PHE A 11 40.52 -24.89 -5.77
N PHE A 12 39.74 -24.60 -4.73
CA PHE A 12 38.43 -24.01 -4.98
C PHE A 12 38.68 -22.55 -5.34
N GLY A 13 38.42 -22.20 -6.60
CA GLY A 13 38.52 -20.84 -7.10
C GLY A 13 37.77 -19.89 -6.16
N LEU A 14 38.53 -19.13 -5.39
CA LEU A 14 38.05 -18.01 -4.61
C LEU A 14 37.72 -16.92 -5.62
N VAL A 15 36.54 -17.00 -6.22
CA VAL A 15 35.92 -15.80 -6.79
C VAL A 15 35.64 -14.92 -5.58
N VAL A 16 36.55 -13.98 -5.32
CA VAL A 16 36.29 -12.87 -4.42
C VAL A 16 35.14 -12.10 -5.04
N PHE A 17 33.91 -12.45 -4.69
CA PHE A 17 32.80 -11.55 -4.84
C PHE A 17 33.12 -10.39 -3.89
N HIS A 18 33.71 -9.33 -4.45
CA HIS A 18 33.55 -8.00 -3.88
C HIS A 18 32.04 -7.76 -3.88
N ALA A 19 31.41 -8.06 -2.75
CA ALA A 19 30.07 -7.61 -2.44
C ALA A 19 30.17 -6.08 -2.38
N CYS A 20 30.05 -5.45 -3.55
CA CYS A 20 29.81 -4.03 -3.64
C CYS A 20 28.49 -3.82 -2.90
N PRO A 21 28.46 -3.14 -1.74
CA PRO A 21 27.20 -2.77 -1.15
C PRO A 21 26.68 -1.65 -2.05
N LEU A 22 26.02 -2.03 -3.14
CA LEU A 22 25.11 -1.14 -3.83
C LEU A 22 23.91 -0.99 -2.90
N SER A 23 24.11 -0.25 -1.79
CA SER A 23 23.02 0.36 -1.05
C SER A 23 22.48 1.43 -1.99
N ALA A 24 21.67 0.99 -2.95
CA ALA A 24 20.80 1.89 -3.67
C ALA A 24 20.04 2.68 -2.59
N PRO A 25 20.09 4.02 -2.59
CA PRO A 25 19.24 4.78 -1.69
C PRO A 25 17.83 4.29 -1.97
N ALA A 26 17.18 3.70 -0.96
CA ALA A 26 15.79 3.35 -1.09
C ALA A 26 15.08 4.65 -1.47
N VAL A 27 14.63 4.75 -2.73
CA VAL A 27 13.93 5.94 -3.22
C VAL A 27 12.69 6.06 -2.35
N SER A 28 12.77 6.92 -1.35
CA SER A 28 11.69 7.11 -0.39
C SER A 28 10.54 7.70 -1.17
N ARG A 29 9.43 6.96 -1.24
CA ARG A 29 8.19 7.46 -1.84
C ARG A 29 7.81 8.77 -1.13
N PRO A 30 7.33 9.79 -1.86
CA PRO A 30 6.87 11.01 -1.24
C PRO A 30 5.79 10.70 -0.19
N GLU A 31 6.00 11.23 1.01
CA GLU A 31 5.05 11.21 2.11
C GLU A 31 4.16 12.46 2.00
N VAL A 32 2.89 12.28 2.29
CA VAL A 32 1.88 13.34 2.15
C VAL A 32 1.11 13.46 3.45
N ASP A 33 1.00 14.70 3.94
CA ASP A 33 0.29 15.06 5.16
C ASP A 33 -1.16 15.52 4.91
N ASP A 34 -1.54 15.84 3.65
CA ASP A 34 -2.86 16.35 3.28
C ASP A 34 -3.48 15.66 2.06
N LEU A 35 -4.80 15.68 1.97
CA LEU A 35 -5.54 15.08 0.85
C LEU A 35 -5.66 16.03 -0.34
N LEU A 36 -5.88 15.47 -1.53
CA LEU A 36 -6.21 16.27 -2.70
C LEU A 36 -7.62 16.84 -2.59
N GLU A 37 -7.74 18.13 -2.94
CA GLU A 37 -9.01 18.86 -2.89
C GLU A 37 -10.02 18.34 -3.92
N PRO A 38 -11.31 18.17 -3.55
CA PRO A 38 -12.39 17.95 -4.51
C PRO A 38 -12.40 18.99 -5.63
N GLY A 39 -12.66 18.56 -6.87
CA GLY A 39 -12.67 19.38 -8.07
C GLY A 39 -11.30 19.67 -8.68
N SER A 40 -10.20 19.43 -7.94
CA SER A 40 -8.84 19.64 -8.46
C SER A 40 -8.49 18.64 -9.57
N VAL A 41 -7.71 19.09 -10.55
CA VAL A 41 -7.29 18.29 -11.71
C VAL A 41 -5.81 17.99 -11.61
N HIS A 42 -5.46 16.72 -11.74
CA HIS A 42 -4.09 16.22 -11.60
C HIS A 42 -3.72 15.30 -12.75
N THR A 43 -2.43 15.16 -12.97
CA THR A 43 -1.87 14.24 -13.97
C THR A 43 -1.38 12.98 -13.29
N SER A 44 -1.57 11.82 -13.93
CA SER A 44 -1.10 10.55 -13.40
C SER A 44 0.44 10.50 -13.29
N PRO A 45 0.99 9.75 -12.32
CA PRO A 45 2.42 9.45 -12.29
C PRO A 45 2.83 8.75 -13.59
N GLY A 46 3.54 9.47 -14.47
CA GLY A 46 3.91 9.00 -15.81
C GLY A 46 3.14 9.63 -16.97
N GLY A 47 2.21 10.57 -16.72
CA GLY A 47 1.63 11.41 -17.77
C GLY A 47 0.64 10.73 -18.71
N GLN A 48 0.18 9.52 -18.38
CA GLN A 48 -0.68 8.72 -19.27
C GLN A 48 -2.13 9.22 -19.34
N TYR A 49 -2.62 9.84 -18.27
CA TYR A 49 -3.98 10.34 -18.17
C TYR A 49 -4.05 11.51 -17.18
N SER A 50 -5.07 12.35 -17.34
CA SER A 50 -5.44 13.37 -16.35
C SER A 50 -6.70 12.93 -15.62
N PHE A 51 -6.86 13.33 -14.38
CA PHE A 51 -8.04 12.99 -13.58
C PHE A 51 -8.50 14.18 -12.75
N ARG A 52 -9.82 14.32 -12.61
CA ARG A 52 -10.45 15.27 -11.71
C ARG A 52 -10.85 14.54 -10.43
N VAL A 53 -10.47 15.08 -9.28
CA VAL A 53 -10.85 14.53 -7.97
C VAL A 53 -12.31 14.85 -7.69
N ILE A 54 -13.11 13.84 -7.37
CA ILE A 54 -14.47 14.02 -6.83
C ILE A 54 -14.37 14.13 -5.30
N GLY A 55 -13.56 13.26 -4.68
CA GLY A 55 -13.26 13.30 -3.26
C GLY A 55 -12.44 12.12 -2.76
N PRO A 56 -11.90 12.19 -1.54
CA PRO A 56 -11.22 11.07 -0.90
C PRO A 56 -12.18 9.91 -0.62
N CYS A 57 -11.71 8.67 -0.81
CA CYS A 57 -12.49 7.49 -0.49
C CYS A 57 -11.63 6.31 -0.02
N CYS A 58 -12.12 5.55 0.96
CA CYS A 58 -11.51 4.30 1.38
C CYS A 58 -12.13 3.13 0.61
N ARG A 59 -11.30 2.30 -0.04
CA ARG A 59 -11.78 1.09 -0.74
C ARG A 59 -11.97 -0.05 0.26
N LEU A 60 -13.17 -0.60 0.30
CA LEU A 60 -13.51 -1.80 1.05
C LEU A 60 -13.86 -2.93 0.06
N PHE A 61 -13.42 -4.15 0.36
CA PHE A 61 -13.82 -5.35 -0.35
C PHE A 61 -14.84 -6.11 0.48
N ASP A 62 -15.91 -6.62 -0.12
CA ASP A 62 -16.69 -7.66 0.54
C ASP A 62 -15.85 -8.94 0.54
N ARG A 63 -15.70 -9.55 1.72
CA ARG A 63 -14.95 -10.79 1.89
C ARG A 63 -15.49 -11.91 0.99
N GLU A 64 -16.78 -11.89 0.67
CA GLU A 64 -17.41 -12.90 -0.20
C GLU A 64 -17.00 -12.78 -1.67
N GLU A 65 -16.54 -11.60 -2.10
CA GLU A 65 -16.15 -11.29 -3.48
C GLU A 65 -14.65 -11.52 -3.75
N LEU A 66 -13.84 -11.76 -2.71
CA LEU A 66 -12.41 -11.96 -2.87
C LEU A 66 -12.12 -13.31 -3.55
N PRO A 67 -11.22 -13.36 -4.55
CA PRO A 67 -10.97 -14.55 -5.38
C PRO A 67 -10.39 -15.74 -4.62
N TRP A 68 -9.94 -15.52 -3.38
CA TRP A 68 -9.39 -16.56 -2.53
C TRP A 68 -10.37 -16.87 -1.39
N PRO A 69 -10.83 -18.12 -1.27
CA PRO A 69 -11.71 -18.53 -0.20
C PRO A 69 -10.85 -18.75 1.05
N CYS A 70 -10.31 -17.69 1.65
CA CYS A 70 -9.64 -17.80 2.95
C CYS A 70 -10.61 -18.28 4.05
N CYS A 71 -11.91 -18.38 3.75
CA CYS A 71 -12.93 -18.91 4.66
C CYS A 71 -13.66 -20.17 4.16
N ARG A 72 -13.37 -20.74 2.97
CA ARG A 72 -14.09 -21.94 2.47
C ARG A 72 -13.21 -23.15 2.16
N LEU A 73 -11.96 -22.97 1.67
CA LEU A 73 -11.09 -24.10 1.32
C LEU A 73 -10.18 -24.59 2.47
N ALA A 74 -10.02 -23.81 3.54
CA ALA A 74 -9.14 -24.17 4.66
C ALA A 74 -9.83 -25.04 5.73
N TRP A 75 -11.15 -25.00 5.83
CA TRP A 75 -11.87 -25.72 6.89
C TRP A 75 -12.14 -27.14 6.45
N ARG A 76 -11.28 -28.05 6.90
CA ARG A 76 -11.47 -29.51 6.82
C ARG A 76 -12.58 -30.01 7.78
N SER A 77 -13.34 -29.10 8.40
CA SER A 77 -14.34 -29.36 9.46
C SER A 77 -15.39 -28.23 9.54
N LYS A 78 -16.25 -28.22 10.57
CA LYS A 78 -17.40 -27.30 10.72
C LYS A 78 -16.99 -25.84 10.57
N GLU A 79 -17.75 -25.11 9.76
CA GLU A 79 -17.54 -23.69 9.49
C GLU A 79 -17.45 -22.89 10.82
N PRO A 80 -16.45 -22.01 10.97
CA PRO A 80 -16.30 -21.24 12.20
C PRO A 80 -17.56 -20.39 12.42
N SER A 81 -18.00 -20.28 13.67
CA SER A 81 -19.05 -19.32 14.03
C SER A 81 -18.67 -17.91 13.56
N TRP A 82 -19.65 -17.07 13.21
CA TRP A 82 -19.43 -15.69 12.74
C TRP A 82 -18.44 -14.87 13.58
N ARG A 83 -18.38 -15.12 14.90
CA ARG A 83 -17.42 -14.51 15.83
C ARG A 83 -15.94 -14.74 15.47
N ARG A 84 -15.61 -15.85 14.79
CA ARG A 84 -14.25 -16.21 14.33
C ARG A 84 -13.96 -15.73 12.91
N ILE A 85 -15.00 -15.38 12.16
CA ILE A 85 -14.95 -15.11 10.72
C ILE A 85 -14.53 -13.65 10.43
N GLY A 86 -14.42 -12.79 11.43
CA GLY A 86 -13.93 -11.41 11.28
C GLY A 86 -14.93 -10.50 10.56
N ARG A 87 -14.50 -9.28 10.19
CA ARG A 87 -15.35 -8.29 9.54
C ARG A 87 -15.72 -8.72 8.11
N ARG A 88 -16.96 -8.45 7.70
CA ARG A 88 -17.45 -8.71 6.33
C ARG A 88 -16.73 -7.85 5.29
N PHE A 89 -16.63 -6.55 5.55
CA PHE A 89 -15.88 -5.63 4.71
C PHE A 89 -14.43 -5.58 5.16
N VAL A 90 -13.52 -5.92 4.26
CA VAL A 90 -12.08 -5.91 4.47
C VAL A 90 -11.50 -4.67 3.78
N PRO A 91 -10.81 -3.78 4.51
CA PRO A 91 -10.17 -2.62 3.91
C PRO A 91 -9.06 -3.04 2.96
N ASP A 92 -8.95 -2.34 1.83
CA ASP A 92 -7.83 -2.52 0.91
C ASP A 92 -6.51 -2.17 1.62
N LEU A 93 -5.59 -3.14 1.66
CA LEU A 93 -4.27 -2.98 2.28
C LEU A 93 -3.43 -1.89 1.62
N ALA A 94 -3.66 -1.63 0.32
CA ALA A 94 -3.01 -0.54 -0.37
C ALA A 94 -3.62 0.81 0.00
N ALA A 95 -4.94 0.92 -0.01
CA ALA A 95 -5.66 2.14 0.40
C ALA A 95 -5.41 2.52 1.87
N ARG A 96 -4.95 1.57 2.71
CA ARG A 96 -4.50 1.86 4.08
C ARG A 96 -3.22 2.72 4.13
N ARG A 97 -2.33 2.59 3.14
CA ARG A 97 -0.99 3.23 3.17
C ARG A 97 -0.87 4.37 2.16
N CYS A 98 -1.70 4.34 1.14
CA CYS A 98 -1.67 5.24 0.00
C CYS A 98 -3.03 5.90 -0.14
N PRO A 99 -3.09 7.18 -0.54
CA PRO A 99 -4.36 7.86 -0.74
C PRO A 99 -5.14 7.29 -1.91
N SER A 100 -6.45 7.17 -1.72
CA SER A 100 -7.42 6.70 -2.69
C SER A 100 -8.51 7.75 -2.88
N TYR A 101 -8.89 7.98 -4.14
CA TYR A 101 -9.84 9.01 -4.52
C TYR A 101 -10.88 8.45 -5.48
N ALA A 102 -12.12 8.90 -5.32
CA ALA A 102 -13.11 8.84 -6.39
C ALA A 102 -12.74 9.94 -7.38
N VAL A 103 -12.56 9.58 -8.64
CA VAL A 103 -12.07 10.50 -9.68
C VAL A 103 -12.85 10.32 -10.97
N GLU A 104 -12.85 11.36 -11.80
CA GLU A 104 -13.22 11.26 -13.20
C GLU A 104 -11.95 11.26 -14.05
N LEU A 105 -11.74 10.20 -14.82
CA LEU A 105 -10.66 10.16 -15.81
C LEU A 105 -11.02 11.07 -16.98
N LEU A 106 -10.13 12.02 -17.27
CA LEU A 106 -10.25 12.96 -18.37
C LEU A 106 -9.51 12.39 -19.57
N GLN A 107 -10.26 11.96 -20.58
CA GLN A 107 -9.70 11.55 -21.88
C GLN A 107 -9.83 12.68 -22.90
N PRO A 108 -8.82 12.93 -23.74
CA PRO A 108 -8.94 13.90 -24.83
C PRO A 108 -10.09 13.53 -25.78
N GLY A 109 -11.11 14.38 -25.86
CA GLY A 109 -12.28 14.18 -26.74
C GLY A 109 -13.28 13.11 -26.28
N GLY A 110 -13.06 12.49 -25.12
CA GLY A 110 -13.96 11.49 -24.54
C GLY A 110 -14.85 12.06 -23.44
N ARG A 111 -15.90 11.30 -23.06
CA ARG A 111 -16.66 11.61 -21.84
C ARG A 111 -15.82 11.26 -20.60
N PRO A 112 -15.86 12.09 -19.55
CA PRO A 112 -15.21 11.76 -18.28
C PRO A 112 -15.72 10.42 -17.74
N THR A 113 -14.80 9.53 -17.35
CA THR A 113 -15.17 8.20 -16.83
C THR A 113 -14.95 8.15 -15.32
N PRO A 114 -16.00 7.93 -14.51
CA PRO A 114 -15.84 7.81 -13.06
C PRO A 114 -15.13 6.51 -12.70
N THR A 115 -14.15 6.58 -11.81
CA THR A 115 -13.42 5.42 -11.29
C THR A 115 -12.83 5.72 -9.92
N VAL A 116 -12.28 4.69 -9.27
CA VAL A 116 -11.51 4.84 -8.03
C VAL A 116 -10.04 4.66 -8.35
N LEU A 117 -9.23 5.62 -7.89
CA LEU A 117 -7.80 5.65 -8.15
C LEU A 117 -7.02 5.68 -6.84
N THR A 118 -6.08 4.74 -6.70
CA THR A 118 -5.13 4.68 -5.57
C THR A 118 -3.76 5.14 -6.04
N LEU A 119 -3.20 6.18 -5.43
CA LEU A 119 -1.89 6.72 -5.79
C LEU A 119 -0.77 5.92 -5.09
N PHE A 120 -0.44 4.75 -5.62
CA PHE A 120 0.58 3.84 -5.03
C PHE A 120 1.99 4.45 -4.95
N SER A 121 2.28 5.48 -5.73
CA SER A 121 3.54 6.23 -5.71
C SER A 121 3.70 7.10 -4.47
N VAL A 122 2.60 7.41 -3.78
CA VAL A 122 2.55 8.30 -2.62
C VAL A 122 2.22 7.49 -1.38
N ARG A 123 2.73 7.91 -0.21
CA ARG A 123 2.33 7.34 1.07
C ARG A 123 1.78 8.41 2.00
N PHE A 124 0.88 8.00 2.87
CA PHE A 124 0.43 8.84 3.96
C PHE A 124 1.53 9.06 4.97
N SER A 125 1.52 10.24 5.59
CA SER A 125 2.23 10.42 6.83
C SER A 125 1.61 9.62 7.96
N ARG A 126 2.38 9.37 9.02
CA ARG A 126 1.90 8.53 10.13
C ARG A 126 0.60 9.08 10.75
N ASP A 127 0.52 10.40 10.90
CA ASP A 127 -0.63 11.06 11.52
C ASP A 127 -1.84 11.01 10.59
N LEU A 128 -1.64 11.33 9.30
CA LEU A 128 -2.70 11.23 8.30
C LEU A 128 -3.16 9.78 8.11
N GLN A 129 -2.25 8.81 8.18
CA GLN A 129 -2.58 7.39 8.10
C GLN A 129 -3.45 6.94 9.26
N GLU A 130 -3.15 7.37 10.49
CA GLU A 130 -3.96 7.00 11.66
C GLU A 130 -5.36 7.62 11.58
N TRP A 131 -5.46 8.85 11.09
CA TRP A 131 -6.76 9.47 10.81
C TRP A 131 -7.52 8.74 9.70
N TRP A 132 -6.85 8.42 8.58
CA TRP A 132 -7.44 7.76 7.41
C TRP A 132 -7.87 6.31 7.68
N TYR A 133 -7.03 5.57 8.41
CA TYR A 133 -7.25 4.19 8.76
C TYR A 133 -6.73 3.93 10.17
N SER A 134 -7.63 4.02 11.14
CA SER A 134 -7.29 3.70 12.52
C SER A 134 -7.52 2.23 12.85
N ARG A 135 -6.64 1.68 13.69
CA ARG A 135 -6.82 0.32 14.26
C ARG A 135 -7.40 0.35 15.67
N HIS A 136 -7.46 1.53 16.27
CA HIS A 136 -7.90 1.71 17.64
C HIS A 136 -9.40 2.02 17.66
N PRO A 137 -10.20 1.37 18.52
CA PRO A 137 -11.63 1.71 18.64
C PRO A 137 -11.87 3.17 19.06
N ASN A 138 -10.94 3.74 19.82
CA ASN A 138 -11.05 5.09 20.39
C ASN A 138 -10.84 6.21 19.36
N SER A 139 -10.33 5.89 18.17
CA SER A 139 -10.19 6.84 17.06
C SER A 139 -11.41 6.83 16.14
N MET A 140 -12.43 6.00 16.41
CA MET A 140 -13.74 6.04 15.75
C MET A 140 -14.65 7.13 16.36
N ASP A 141 -14.07 8.31 16.60
CA ASP A 141 -14.79 9.47 17.10
C ASP A 141 -15.52 10.15 15.93
N PRO A 142 -16.86 10.27 15.95
CA PRO A 142 -17.60 10.90 14.87
C PRO A 142 -17.20 12.36 14.61
N ASP A 143 -16.60 13.04 15.58
CA ASP A 143 -16.19 14.45 15.44
C ASP A 143 -14.88 14.60 14.65
N ARG A 144 -14.16 13.50 14.35
CA ARG A 144 -12.90 13.50 13.57
C ARG A 144 -13.14 13.42 12.06
N VAL A 145 -13.93 14.35 11.52
CA VAL A 145 -14.38 14.34 10.11
C VAL A 145 -13.29 14.76 9.10
N SER A 146 -12.22 15.42 9.57
CA SER A 146 -11.13 15.92 8.71
C SER A 146 -9.75 15.66 9.34
N PRO A 147 -8.68 15.53 8.53
CA PRO A 147 -7.34 15.42 9.06
C PRO A 147 -7.01 16.71 9.82
N GLN A 148 -6.40 16.59 10.99
CA GLN A 148 -6.02 17.75 11.78
C GLN A 148 -4.81 18.41 11.10
N GLN A 149 -4.99 19.64 10.61
CA GLN A 149 -3.89 20.43 10.08
C GLN A 149 -2.87 20.66 11.20
N LYS A 150 -1.62 20.26 10.98
CA LYS A 150 -0.52 20.66 11.86
C LYS A 150 -0.41 22.17 11.78
N THR A 151 -0.76 22.87 12.86
CA THR A 151 -0.37 24.29 13.00
C THR A 151 1.15 24.36 12.87
N PRO A 152 1.69 25.18 11.95
CA PRO A 152 3.13 25.31 11.81
C PRO A 152 3.69 25.89 13.10
N THR A 153 4.50 25.11 13.82
CA THR A 153 5.25 25.58 14.97
C THR A 153 6.26 26.61 14.47
N THR A 154 6.05 27.87 14.84
CA THR A 154 6.96 29.01 14.57
C THR A 154 8.25 28.86 15.35
#